data_AF-A0A956VTD2-F1
#
_entry.id   AF-A0A956VTD2-F1
#
_cell.length_a   1.000
_cell.length_b   1.000
_cell.length_c   1.000
_cell.angle_alpha   90.00
_cell.angle_beta   90.00
_cell.angle_gamma   90.00
#
_symmetry.space_group_name_H-M   'P 1'
#
loop_
_entity.id
_entity.type
_entity.pdbx_description
1 polymer ?
#
loop_
_entity_poly.entity_id
_entity_poly.type
_entity_poly.pdbx_seq_one_letter_code
_entity_poly.pdbx_strand_id
1 'polypeptide(L)'
;QFELHWSAGEIDRMVNARLRAYSDGTVQSFDELLDPDGPLPAFLRIYLARFSENSPRDMVRMLYRMLVEEERLRVGLGHRISTTAAIAGIQAACEERAQELIPEQMLNELRRLRRVDFTITELANDIFRITSPAMSNKIRTWETKGVVERVQDTRSTGSRPPNRYAISDVRVARVVMQNLDFFQFLNQKLAVCPTCDETLIRDWDEHTEHLCRCGANVQYVPR
;
A
#
# COMPACT_ATOMS: atom_id res chain seq x y z
N GLN A 1 11.31 -23.88 7.00
CA GLN A 1 11.83 -22.63 6.41
C GLN A 1 11.57 -21.55 7.44
N PHE A 2 12.59 -20.86 7.96
CA PHE A 2 12.38 -19.77 8.91
C PHE A 2 11.97 -18.53 8.11
N GLU A 3 10.74 -18.08 8.26
CA GLU A 3 10.28 -16.80 7.72
C GLU A 3 10.65 -15.71 8.73
N LEU A 4 11.51 -14.79 8.28
CA LEU A 4 11.98 -13.68 9.11
C LEU A 4 10.98 -12.53 8.94
N HIS A 5 10.12 -12.36 9.95
CA HIS A 5 9.10 -11.30 9.97
C HIS A 5 9.61 -10.11 10.78
N TRP A 6 9.52 -8.90 10.22
CA TRP A 6 9.79 -7.67 10.96
C TRP A 6 8.48 -6.98 11.32
N SER A 7 8.26 -6.70 12.59
CA SER A 7 7.18 -5.82 13.00
C SER A 7 7.46 -4.36 12.59
N ALA A 8 6.40 -3.55 12.48
CA ALA A 8 6.54 -2.12 12.23
C ALA A 8 7.49 -1.42 13.24
N GLY A 9 7.41 -1.83 14.51
CA GLY A 9 8.30 -1.31 15.56
C GLY A 9 9.77 -1.72 15.39
N GLU A 10 10.05 -2.92 14.85
CA GLU A 10 11.42 -3.33 14.53
C GLU A 10 11.98 -2.57 13.33
N ILE A 11 11.16 -2.30 12.32
CA ILE A 11 11.53 -1.46 11.18
C ILE A 11 11.88 -0.05 11.65
N ASP A 12 11.05 0.58 12.49
CA ASP A 12 11.31 1.91 13.03
C ASP A 12 12.63 1.95 13.84
N ARG A 13 12.84 0.98 14.73
CA ARG A 13 14.10 0.87 15.48
C ARG A 13 15.32 0.72 14.57
N MET A 14 15.20 -0.09 13.52
CA MET A 14 16.27 -0.32 12.55
C MET A 14 16.60 0.96 11.76
N VAL A 15 15.60 1.70 11.29
CA VAL A 15 15.80 3.00 10.60
C VAL A 15 16.51 3.99 11.53
N ASN A 16 15.99 4.17 12.74
CA ASN A 16 16.54 5.15 13.68
C ASN A 16 17.96 4.76 14.13
N ALA A 17 18.26 3.46 14.29
CA ALA A 17 19.62 2.99 14.58
C ALA A 17 20.59 3.29 13.43
N ARG A 18 20.17 3.09 12.18
CA ARG A 18 20.98 3.46 11.01
C ARG A 18 21.26 4.96 10.96
N LEU A 19 20.22 5.79 11.12
CA LEU A 19 20.39 7.24 11.07
C LEU A 19 21.35 7.74 12.16
N ARG A 20 21.22 7.25 13.39
CA ARG A 20 22.17 7.58 14.46
C ARG A 20 23.61 7.18 14.11
N ALA A 21 23.81 5.97 13.57
CA ALA A 21 25.14 5.49 13.22
C ALA A 21 25.78 6.32 12.09
N TYR A 22 25.03 6.68 11.05
CA TYR A 22 25.56 7.45 9.91
C TYR A 22 25.70 8.95 10.18
N SER A 23 25.01 9.48 11.19
CA SER A 23 25.07 10.90 11.58
C SER A 23 25.99 11.17 12.77
N ASP A 24 26.75 10.17 13.23
CA ASP A 24 27.57 10.25 14.46
C ASP A 24 26.75 10.71 15.69
N GLY A 25 25.49 10.25 15.78
CA GLY A 25 24.55 10.64 16.83
C GLY A 25 23.93 12.03 16.69
N THR A 26 24.16 12.76 15.59
CA THR A 26 23.54 14.08 15.39
C THR A 26 22.04 13.98 15.11
N VAL A 27 21.60 12.94 14.40
CA VAL A 27 20.18 12.67 14.09
C VAL A 27 19.70 11.50 14.92
N GLN A 28 18.73 11.71 15.82
CA GLN A 28 18.27 10.68 16.76
C GLN A 28 17.13 9.84 16.19
N SER A 29 16.32 10.43 15.32
CA SER A 29 15.13 9.84 14.72
C SER A 29 14.90 10.32 13.29
N PHE A 30 14.18 9.52 12.51
CA PHE A 30 13.79 9.91 11.15
C PHE A 30 12.91 11.17 11.13
N ASP A 31 12.11 11.39 12.18
CA ASP A 31 11.23 12.57 12.28
C ASP A 31 11.99 13.89 12.25
N GLU A 32 13.24 13.93 12.71
CA GLU A 32 14.08 15.13 12.65
C GLU A 32 14.42 15.54 11.22
N LEU A 33 14.37 14.60 10.27
CA LEU A 33 14.59 14.85 8.84
C LEU A 33 13.34 15.35 8.14
N LEU A 34 12.18 15.33 8.79
CA LEU A 34 10.90 15.74 8.21
C LEU A 34 10.57 17.18 8.57
N ASP A 35 9.80 17.82 7.71
CA ASP A 35 9.14 19.09 8.02
C ASP A 35 8.16 18.90 9.21
N PRO A 36 8.40 19.55 10.36
CA PRO A 36 7.60 19.34 11.58
C PRO A 36 6.20 19.94 11.47
N ASP A 37 6.01 20.92 10.58
CA ASP A 37 4.72 21.60 10.37
C ASP A 37 3.87 20.87 9.31
N GLY A 38 4.44 19.86 8.65
CA GLY A 38 3.73 19.04 7.68
C GLY A 38 2.84 17.98 8.34
N PRO A 39 1.83 17.44 7.63
CA PRO A 39 1.00 16.34 8.13
C PRO A 39 1.75 15.00 8.27
N LEU A 40 3.00 14.94 7.80
CA LEU A 40 3.75 13.70 7.63
C LEU A 40 4.36 13.06 8.88
N PRO A 41 4.89 13.77 9.89
CA PRO A 41 5.53 13.14 11.04
C PRO A 41 4.62 12.14 11.79
N ALA A 42 3.34 12.49 11.99
CA ALA A 42 2.35 11.57 12.58
C ALA A 42 1.96 10.42 11.64
N PHE A 43 2.03 10.66 10.33
CA PHE A 43 1.57 9.76 9.28
C PHE A 43 2.62 8.70 8.89
N LEU A 44 3.89 9.09 8.71
CA LEU A 44 4.96 8.24 8.22
C LEU A 44 5.27 7.08 9.17
N ARG A 45 5.15 7.30 10.49
CA ARG A 45 5.34 6.24 11.51
C ARG A 45 4.35 5.08 11.37
N ILE A 46 3.10 5.37 11.00
CA ILE A 46 2.04 4.35 10.91
C ILE A 46 2.08 3.66 9.55
N TYR A 47 2.29 4.41 8.47
CA TYR A 47 2.07 3.90 7.12
C TYR A 47 3.35 3.52 6.37
N LEU A 48 4.53 4.12 6.62
CA LEU A 48 5.75 3.70 5.92
C LEU A 48 6.09 2.24 6.18
N ALA A 49 5.90 1.77 7.42
CA ALA A 49 6.12 0.36 7.74
C ALA A 49 5.24 -0.55 6.87
N ARG A 50 4.00 -0.12 6.60
CA ARG A 50 3.06 -0.85 5.73
C ARG A 50 3.44 -0.79 4.27
N PHE A 51 3.82 0.39 3.77
CA PHE A 51 4.34 0.55 2.41
C PHE A 51 5.67 -0.16 2.17
N SER A 52 6.45 -0.38 3.22
CA SER A 52 7.62 -1.25 3.15
C SER A 52 7.27 -2.72 3.16
N GLU A 53 5.99 -3.12 3.30
CA GLU A 53 5.57 -4.52 3.47
C GLU A 53 6.39 -5.23 4.55
N ASN A 54 6.68 -4.52 5.65
CA ASN A 54 7.52 -5.02 6.74
C ASN A 54 8.92 -5.49 6.27
N SER A 55 9.46 -4.91 5.21
CA SER A 55 10.79 -5.22 4.66
C SER A 55 11.76 -4.08 4.97
N PRO A 56 12.83 -4.33 5.77
CA PRO A 56 13.88 -3.33 6.03
C PRO A 56 14.48 -2.76 4.75
N ARG A 57 14.60 -3.60 3.72
CA ARG A 57 15.17 -3.22 2.43
C ARG A 57 14.26 -2.24 1.70
N ASP A 58 12.97 -2.54 1.65
CA ASP A 58 11.99 -1.68 0.97
C ASP A 58 11.79 -0.38 1.74
N MET A 59 11.85 -0.41 3.08
CA MET A 59 11.88 0.80 3.90
C MET A 59 13.05 1.71 3.51
N VAL A 60 14.28 1.18 3.49
CA VAL A 60 15.47 1.96 3.13
C VAL A 60 15.37 2.51 1.70
N ARG A 61 14.86 1.71 0.75
CA ARG A 61 14.62 2.17 -0.62
C ARG A 61 13.63 3.32 -0.66
N MET A 62 12.54 3.24 0.10
CA MET A 62 11.55 4.31 0.20
C MET A 62 12.14 5.60 0.75
N LEU A 63 12.89 5.52 1.86
CA LEU A 63 13.58 6.66 2.46
C LEU A 63 14.57 7.31 1.48
N TYR A 64 15.33 6.49 0.75
CA TYR A 64 16.25 6.99 -0.28
C TYR A 64 15.50 7.76 -1.38
N ARG A 65 14.35 7.26 -1.85
CA ARG A 65 13.55 7.95 -2.85
C ARG A 65 12.99 9.28 -2.35
N MET A 66 12.59 9.36 -1.08
CA MET A 66 12.14 10.63 -0.48
C MET A 66 13.26 11.68 -0.50
N LEU A 67 14.51 11.28 -0.21
CA LEU A 67 15.66 12.17 -0.26
C LEU A 67 15.98 12.64 -1.69
N VAL A 68 15.91 11.73 -2.68
CA VAL A 68 16.09 12.06 -4.10
C VAL A 68 15.04 13.06 -4.59
N GLU A 69 13.78 12.86 -4.21
CA GLU A 69 12.71 13.80 -4.58
C GLU A 69 12.84 15.14 -3.89
N GLU A 70 13.29 15.18 -2.63
CA GLU A 70 13.57 16.45 -1.95
C GLU A 70 14.68 17.20 -2.65
N GLU A 71 15.75 16.50 -3.07
CA GLU A 71 16.82 17.10 -3.87
C GLU A 71 16.32 17.65 -5.20
N ARG A 72 15.43 16.93 -5.89
CA ARG A 72 14.86 17.35 -7.17
C ARG A 72 13.93 18.56 -7.03
N LEU A 73 13.15 18.62 -5.95
CA LEU A 73 12.17 19.67 -5.70
C LEU A 73 12.76 20.89 -4.99
N ARG A 74 14.00 20.79 -4.51
CA ARG A 74 14.65 21.78 -3.66
C ARG A 74 14.64 23.17 -4.31
N VAL A 75 13.93 24.11 -3.67
CA VAL A 75 14.02 25.55 -3.94
C VAL A 75 14.55 26.22 -2.68
N GLY A 76 15.87 26.33 -2.55
CA GLY A 76 16.54 26.99 -1.42
C GLY A 76 17.38 26.05 -0.52
N LEU A 77 17.71 26.53 0.68
CA LEU A 77 18.65 25.89 1.63
C LEU A 77 17.96 25.02 2.70
N GLY A 78 16.76 24.52 2.43
CA GLY A 78 16.05 23.64 3.38
C GLY A 78 16.84 22.35 3.65
N HIS A 79 16.93 21.97 4.93
CA HIS A 79 17.60 20.74 5.39
C HIS A 79 16.63 19.60 5.72
N ARG A 80 15.33 19.79 5.48
CA ARG A 80 14.26 18.84 5.83
C ARG A 80 13.51 18.38 4.59
N ILE A 81 13.03 17.15 4.62
CA ILE A 81 12.19 16.54 3.59
C ILE A 81 10.79 17.14 3.70
N SER A 82 10.39 17.84 2.64
CA SER A 82 9.05 18.42 2.50
C SER A 82 7.98 17.34 2.34
N THR A 83 6.73 17.70 2.63
CA THR A 83 5.61 16.77 2.45
C THR A 83 5.44 16.30 1.01
N THR A 84 5.62 17.23 0.07
CA THR A 84 5.55 16.95 -1.36
C THR A 84 6.63 15.95 -1.79
N ALA A 85 7.88 16.14 -1.36
CA ALA A 85 8.98 15.25 -1.70
C ALA A 85 8.82 13.85 -1.12
N ALA A 86 8.37 13.76 0.14
CA ALA A 86 8.09 12.50 0.79
C ALA A 86 7.01 11.69 0.05
N ILE A 87 5.89 12.32 -0.32
CA ILE A 87 4.82 11.67 -1.08
C ILE A 87 5.31 11.22 -2.46
N ALA A 88 6.05 12.08 -3.17
CA ALA A 88 6.64 11.74 -4.47
C ALA A 88 7.62 10.56 -4.34
N GLY A 89 8.44 10.53 -3.29
CA GLY A 89 9.39 9.45 -3.04
C GLY A 89 8.71 8.12 -2.74
N ILE A 90 7.64 8.13 -1.94
CA ILE A 90 6.82 6.94 -1.69
C ILE A 90 6.21 6.44 -3.01
N GLN A 91 5.66 7.34 -3.82
CA GLN A 91 5.08 7.00 -5.12
C GLN A 91 6.13 6.35 -6.04
N ALA A 92 7.30 6.95 -6.18
CA ALA A 92 8.40 6.41 -7.00
C ALA A 92 8.84 5.02 -6.52
N ALA A 93 8.99 4.84 -5.19
CA ALA A 93 9.32 3.54 -4.62
C ALA A 93 8.23 2.49 -4.88
N CYS A 94 6.95 2.87 -4.84
CA CYS A 94 5.85 1.97 -5.18
C CYS A 94 5.87 1.57 -6.66
N GLU A 95 6.12 2.52 -7.57
CA GLU A 95 6.20 2.26 -9.00
C GLU A 95 7.34 1.31 -9.36
N GLU A 96 8.53 1.55 -8.83
CA GLU A 96 9.68 0.66 -8.99
C GLU A 96 9.36 -0.75 -8.49
N ARG A 97 8.76 -0.84 -7.32
CA ARG A 97 8.45 -2.13 -6.73
C ARG A 97 7.36 -2.87 -7.50
N ALA A 98 6.32 -2.17 -7.96
CA ALA A 98 5.29 -2.77 -8.80
C ALA A 98 5.90 -3.32 -10.11
N GLN A 99 6.80 -2.57 -10.76
CA GLN A 99 7.48 -3.02 -11.98
C GLN A 99 8.40 -4.23 -11.74
N GLU A 100 9.02 -4.35 -10.57
CA GLU A 100 9.81 -5.53 -10.18
C GLU A 100 8.94 -6.75 -9.91
N LEU A 101 7.75 -6.56 -9.34
CA LEU A 101 6.86 -7.64 -8.91
C LEU A 101 6.03 -8.21 -10.06
N ILE A 102 5.59 -7.36 -11.00
CA ILE A 102 4.63 -7.74 -12.03
C ILE A 102 5.02 -7.27 -13.42
N PRO A 103 4.77 -8.08 -14.47
CA PRO A 103 5.00 -7.66 -15.84
C PRO A 103 4.20 -6.40 -16.19
N GLU A 104 4.78 -5.51 -16.98
CA GLU A 104 4.15 -4.24 -17.37
C GLU A 104 2.76 -4.41 -17.99
N GLN A 105 2.57 -5.45 -18.83
CA GLN A 105 1.26 -5.77 -19.39
C GLN A 105 0.20 -6.02 -18.31
N MET A 106 0.55 -6.75 -17.25
CA MET A 106 -0.35 -7.03 -16.13
C MET A 106 -0.62 -5.75 -15.33
N LEU A 107 0.40 -4.93 -15.07
CA LEU A 107 0.21 -3.66 -14.38
C LEU A 107 -0.73 -2.73 -15.14
N ASN A 108 -0.63 -2.68 -16.47
CA ASN A 108 -1.53 -1.89 -17.32
C ASN A 108 -2.97 -2.43 -17.29
N GLU A 109 -3.16 -3.74 -17.19
CA GLU A 109 -4.49 -4.32 -16.96
C GLU A 109 -5.05 -3.93 -15.59
N LEU A 110 -4.24 -4.00 -14.54
CA LEU A 110 -4.66 -3.65 -13.18
C LEU A 110 -4.99 -2.15 -13.06
N ARG A 111 -4.23 -1.25 -13.70
CA ARG A 111 -4.54 0.19 -13.75
C ARG A 111 -5.92 0.50 -14.35
N ARG A 112 -6.42 -0.34 -15.26
CA ARG A 112 -7.77 -0.18 -15.83
C ARG A 112 -8.87 -0.45 -14.82
N LEU A 113 -8.58 -1.17 -13.73
CA LEU A 113 -9.56 -1.50 -12.70
C LEU A 113 -10.06 -0.24 -11.99
N ARG A 114 -9.16 0.70 -11.68
CA ARG A 114 -9.42 1.88 -10.82
C ARG A 114 -10.09 1.54 -9.49
N ARG A 115 -9.83 0.33 -9.01
CA ARG A 115 -10.42 -0.31 -7.84
C ARG A 115 -9.41 -1.28 -7.24
N VAL A 116 -9.52 -1.52 -5.94
CA VAL A 116 -8.62 -2.44 -5.24
C VAL A 116 -9.27 -3.73 -4.78
N ASP A 117 -10.61 -3.82 -4.78
CA ASP A 117 -11.35 -5.05 -4.59
C ASP A 117 -12.51 -5.20 -5.58
N PHE A 118 -12.81 -6.44 -5.97
CA PHE A 118 -13.69 -6.73 -7.09
C PHE A 118 -14.15 -8.19 -7.13
N THR A 119 -15.20 -8.47 -7.89
CA THR A 119 -15.69 -9.80 -8.26
C THR A 119 -15.44 -10.07 -9.74
N ILE A 120 -15.47 -11.35 -10.13
CA ILE A 120 -15.33 -11.76 -11.54
C ILE A 120 -16.39 -11.07 -12.42
N THR A 121 -17.62 -10.95 -11.93
CA THR A 121 -18.75 -10.39 -12.67
C THR A 121 -18.57 -8.91 -12.95
N GLU A 122 -18.18 -8.12 -11.94
CA GLU A 122 -17.91 -6.68 -12.09
C GLU A 122 -16.80 -6.44 -13.13
N LEU A 123 -15.69 -7.19 -13.04
CA LEU A 123 -14.59 -7.02 -13.99
C LEU A 123 -14.96 -7.43 -15.42
N ALA A 124 -15.62 -8.59 -15.56
CA ALA A 124 -16.01 -9.13 -16.86
C ALA A 124 -16.97 -8.19 -17.59
N ASN A 125 -17.99 -7.70 -16.87
CA ASN A 125 -19.06 -6.93 -17.46
C ASN A 125 -18.71 -5.46 -17.59
N ASP A 126 -18.12 -4.83 -16.58
CA ASP A 126 -18.06 -3.36 -16.53
C ASP A 126 -16.75 -2.79 -17.09
N ILE A 127 -15.65 -3.54 -16.92
CA ILE A 127 -14.29 -3.06 -17.19
C ILE A 127 -13.68 -3.68 -18.45
N PHE A 128 -13.67 -5.02 -18.54
CA PHE A 128 -13.01 -5.73 -19.63
C PHE A 128 -13.93 -6.08 -20.79
N ARG A 129 -15.25 -6.13 -20.56
CA ARG A 129 -16.26 -6.49 -21.57
C ARG A 129 -15.95 -7.84 -22.21
N ILE A 130 -15.61 -8.83 -21.38
CA ILE A 130 -15.28 -10.21 -21.78
C ILE A 130 -16.17 -11.22 -21.03
N THR A 131 -16.11 -12.50 -21.42
CA THR A 131 -16.86 -13.55 -20.74
C THR A 131 -16.32 -13.85 -19.34
N SER A 132 -17.18 -14.24 -18.39
CA SER A 132 -16.76 -14.59 -17.03
C SER A 132 -15.70 -15.72 -16.94
N PRO A 133 -15.70 -16.75 -17.82
CA PRO A 133 -14.60 -17.71 -17.87
C PRO A 133 -13.26 -17.10 -18.30
N ALA A 134 -13.25 -16.19 -19.28
CA ALA A 134 -12.04 -15.49 -19.69
C ALA A 134 -11.51 -14.59 -18.56
N MET A 135 -12.40 -13.91 -17.85
CA MET A 135 -12.06 -13.10 -16.68
C MET A 135 -11.53 -13.95 -15.52
N SER A 136 -12.14 -15.10 -15.25
CA SER A 136 -11.66 -16.07 -14.25
C SER A 136 -10.23 -16.54 -14.54
N ASN A 137 -9.89 -16.77 -15.81
CA ASN A 137 -8.54 -17.16 -16.20
C ASN A 137 -7.53 -16.04 -15.95
N LYS A 138 -7.88 -14.78 -16.24
CA LYS A 138 -7.05 -13.62 -15.91
C LYS A 138 -6.82 -13.47 -14.41
N ILE A 139 -7.88 -13.54 -13.59
CA ILE A 139 -7.74 -13.47 -12.13
C ILE A 139 -6.84 -14.59 -11.62
N ARG A 140 -7.01 -15.81 -12.12
CA ARG A 140 -6.12 -16.94 -11.75
C ARG A 140 -4.66 -16.64 -12.08
N THR A 141 -4.37 -16.00 -13.21
CA THR A 141 -3.00 -15.57 -13.55
C THR A 141 -2.47 -14.54 -12.55
N TRP A 142 -3.30 -13.56 -12.14
CA TRP A 142 -2.94 -12.57 -11.14
C TRP A 142 -2.73 -13.19 -9.75
N GLU A 143 -3.58 -14.14 -9.34
CA GLU A 143 -3.46 -14.90 -8.10
C GLU A 143 -2.21 -15.78 -8.08
N THR A 144 -1.91 -16.47 -9.18
CA THR A 144 -0.70 -17.31 -9.29
C THR A 144 0.58 -16.49 -9.17
N LYS A 145 0.52 -15.21 -9.54
CA LYS A 145 1.62 -14.24 -9.37
C LYS A 145 1.62 -13.56 -8.00
N GLY A 146 0.64 -13.84 -7.13
CA GLY A 146 0.54 -13.29 -5.79
C GLY A 146 0.15 -11.81 -5.75
N VAL A 147 -0.42 -11.27 -6.83
CA VAL A 147 -0.78 -9.83 -6.98
C VAL A 147 -2.20 -9.55 -6.51
N VAL A 148 -3.03 -10.57 -6.62
CA VAL A 148 -4.43 -10.56 -6.22
C VAL A 148 -4.62 -11.75 -5.32
N GLU A 149 -5.44 -11.59 -4.29
CA GLU A 149 -5.83 -12.66 -3.39
C GLU A 149 -7.35 -12.74 -3.30
N ARG A 150 -7.85 -13.94 -3.03
CA ARG A 150 -9.26 -14.14 -2.72
C ARG A 150 -9.52 -13.71 -1.28
N VAL A 151 -10.58 -12.92 -1.10
CA VAL A 151 -10.95 -12.35 0.20
C VAL A 151 -12.36 -12.80 0.60
N GLN A 152 -12.63 -12.79 1.90
CA GLN A 152 -13.96 -13.11 2.40
C GLN A 152 -14.90 -11.92 2.19
N ASP A 153 -16.17 -12.23 1.90
CA ASP A 153 -17.22 -11.23 1.70
C ASP A 153 -18.20 -11.29 2.89
N THR A 154 -18.44 -10.14 3.53
CA THR A 154 -19.39 -9.97 4.63
C THR A 154 -20.86 -10.06 4.17
N ARG A 155 -21.12 -9.97 2.85
CA ARG A 155 -22.45 -9.67 2.30
C ARG A 155 -23.42 -10.84 2.18
N SER A 156 -23.06 -12.07 2.52
CA SER A 156 -23.98 -13.19 2.34
C SER A 156 -24.87 -13.43 3.56
N THR A 157 -26.05 -12.82 3.57
CA THR A 157 -27.24 -13.31 4.29
C THR A 157 -28.13 -14.08 3.31
N GLY A 158 -27.60 -15.13 2.68
CA GLY A 158 -28.26 -15.84 1.58
C GLY A 158 -27.27 -16.53 0.64
N SER A 159 -27.75 -17.18 -0.43
CA SER A 159 -27.00 -18.02 -1.39
C SER A 159 -25.52 -17.65 -1.60
N ARG A 160 -24.64 -18.68 -1.67
CA ARG A 160 -23.18 -18.59 -1.78
C ARG A 160 -22.70 -17.30 -2.49
N PRO A 161 -22.03 -16.38 -1.77
CA PRO A 161 -21.61 -15.10 -2.34
C PRO A 161 -20.63 -15.32 -3.49
N PRO A 162 -20.62 -14.42 -4.50
CA PRO A 162 -19.60 -14.45 -5.53
C PRO A 162 -18.21 -14.31 -4.90
N ASN A 163 -17.21 -14.97 -5.48
CA ASN A 163 -15.84 -14.83 -5.02
C ASN A 163 -15.39 -13.37 -5.20
N ARG A 164 -15.01 -12.75 -4.10
CA ARG A 164 -14.38 -11.43 -4.07
C ARG A 164 -12.86 -11.58 -4.00
N TYR A 165 -12.19 -10.66 -4.66
CA TYR A 165 -10.75 -10.61 -4.80
C TYR A 165 -10.27 -9.20 -4.45
N ALA A 166 -9.03 -9.07 -4.00
CA ALA A 166 -8.40 -7.78 -3.75
C ALA A 166 -6.93 -7.80 -4.15
N ILE A 167 -6.38 -6.62 -4.43
CA ILE A 167 -4.93 -6.46 -4.59
C ILE A 167 -4.25 -6.78 -3.25
N SER A 168 -3.19 -7.58 -3.29
CA SER A 168 -2.50 -8.10 -2.11
C SER A 168 -1.40 -7.19 -1.57
N ASP A 169 -0.78 -6.36 -2.41
CA ASP A 169 0.38 -5.51 -2.07
C ASP A 169 0.01 -4.03 -2.13
N VAL A 170 0.26 -3.29 -1.05
CA VAL A 170 -0.15 -1.88 -0.93
C VAL A 170 0.54 -0.98 -1.97
N ARG A 171 1.75 -1.34 -2.38
CA ARG A 171 2.54 -0.59 -3.36
C ARG A 171 1.94 -0.79 -4.74
N VAL A 172 1.54 -2.02 -5.08
CA VAL A 172 0.80 -2.28 -6.31
C VAL A 172 -0.54 -1.55 -6.31
N ALA A 173 -1.29 -1.62 -5.20
CA ALA A 173 -2.56 -0.91 -5.05
C ALA A 173 -2.40 0.61 -5.24
N ARG A 174 -1.35 1.21 -4.67
CA ARG A 174 -1.06 2.64 -4.84
C ARG A 174 -0.82 3.00 -6.31
N VAL A 175 -0.10 2.17 -7.06
CA VAL A 175 0.19 2.36 -8.49
C VAL A 175 -1.03 2.09 -9.38
N VAL A 176 -1.97 1.25 -8.94
CA VAL A 176 -3.26 1.06 -9.61
C VAL A 176 -4.17 2.27 -9.41
N MET A 177 -4.17 2.86 -8.21
CA MET A 177 -5.05 3.97 -7.81
C MET A 177 -4.43 5.35 -8.09
N GLN A 178 -3.86 5.56 -9.27
CA GLN A 178 -3.23 6.86 -9.64
C GLN A 178 -4.21 8.03 -9.72
N ASN A 179 -5.51 7.77 -9.79
CA ASN A 179 -6.56 8.78 -9.82
C ASN A 179 -6.85 9.42 -8.45
N LEU A 180 -6.33 8.83 -7.37
CA LEU A 180 -6.46 9.36 -6.02
C LEU A 180 -5.17 10.07 -5.60
N ASP A 181 -5.31 11.21 -4.93
CA ASP A 181 -4.19 11.76 -4.19
C ASP A 181 -3.76 10.79 -3.07
N PHE A 182 -2.58 11.03 -2.51
CA PHE A 182 -2.00 10.10 -1.55
C PHE A 182 -2.89 9.92 -0.31
N PHE A 183 -3.39 11.00 0.30
CA PHE A 183 -4.22 10.94 1.50
C PHE A 183 -5.61 10.35 1.22
N GLN A 184 -6.17 10.65 0.05
CA GLN A 184 -7.39 10.00 -0.44
C GLN A 184 -7.21 8.49 -0.59
N PHE A 185 -6.11 8.03 -1.20
CA PHE A 185 -5.82 6.60 -1.32
C PHE A 185 -5.76 5.92 0.06
N LEU A 186 -5.05 6.52 1.00
CA LEU A 186 -4.87 5.97 2.34
C LEU A 186 -6.20 5.83 3.07
N ASN A 187 -7.01 6.88 3.01
CA ASN A 187 -8.30 6.90 3.67
C ASN A 187 -9.29 5.95 2.97
N GLN A 188 -9.42 6.03 1.65
CA GLN A 188 -10.45 5.28 0.95
C GLN A 188 -10.08 3.82 0.70
N LYS A 189 -8.78 3.46 0.72
CA LYS A 189 -8.32 2.15 0.24
C LYS A 189 -7.62 1.29 1.28
N LEU A 190 -7.21 1.84 2.43
CA LEU A 190 -6.49 1.09 3.47
C LEU A 190 -7.19 1.17 4.83
N ALA A 191 -7.27 0.01 5.48
CA ALA A 191 -7.57 -0.08 6.90
C ALA A 191 -6.61 -1.05 7.59
N VAL A 192 -6.50 -0.97 8.91
CA VAL A 192 -5.71 -1.90 9.71
C VAL A 192 -6.67 -2.71 10.57
N CYS A 193 -6.51 -4.03 10.55
CA CYS A 193 -7.29 -4.90 11.43
C CYS A 193 -6.92 -4.64 12.89
N PRO A 194 -7.87 -4.30 13.77
CA PRO A 194 -7.58 -4.04 15.17
C PRO A 194 -7.17 -5.31 15.95
N THR A 195 -7.40 -6.50 15.38
CA THR A 195 -7.15 -7.79 16.05
C THR A 195 -5.79 -8.40 15.69
N CYS A 196 -5.42 -8.41 14.41
CA CYS A 196 -4.18 -9.05 13.95
C CYS A 196 -3.18 -8.07 13.32
N ASP A 197 -3.48 -6.77 13.33
CA ASP A 197 -2.65 -5.70 12.77
C ASP A 197 -2.38 -5.81 11.25
N GLU A 198 -3.08 -6.69 10.54
CA GLU A 198 -2.94 -6.85 9.08
C GLU A 198 -3.50 -5.63 8.33
N THR A 199 -2.81 -5.19 7.28
CA THR A 199 -3.30 -4.13 6.39
C THR A 199 -4.32 -4.72 5.42
N LEU A 200 -5.54 -4.17 5.42
CA LEU A 200 -6.59 -4.53 4.48
C LEU A 200 -6.67 -3.50 3.36
N ILE A 201 -6.55 -3.97 2.13
CA ILE A 201 -6.65 -3.17 0.90
C ILE A 201 -8.05 -3.40 0.28
N ARG A 202 -9.00 -2.47 0.43
CA ARG A 202 -10.40 -2.61 -0.02
C ARG A 202 -10.95 -1.27 -0.47
N ASP A 203 -12.00 -1.23 -1.30
CA ASP A 203 -12.74 0.00 -1.62
C ASP A 203 -13.65 0.40 -0.44
N TRP A 204 -13.06 0.96 0.63
CA TRP A 204 -13.75 1.35 1.87
C TRP A 204 -14.75 2.50 1.71
N ASP A 205 -14.56 3.30 0.66
CA ASP A 205 -15.47 4.34 0.17
C ASP A 205 -16.76 3.77 -0.44
N GLU A 206 -16.72 2.56 -0.98
CA GLU A 206 -17.92 1.86 -1.45
C GLU A 206 -18.57 1.03 -0.34
N HIS A 207 -17.74 0.46 0.54
CA HIS A 207 -18.17 -0.50 1.55
C HIS A 207 -17.40 -0.34 2.86
N THR A 208 -18.11 -0.03 3.93
CA THR A 208 -17.49 0.30 5.22
C THR A 208 -17.16 -0.91 6.08
N GLU A 209 -17.57 -2.12 5.69
CA GLU A 209 -17.36 -3.35 6.49
C GLU A 209 -16.75 -4.49 5.66
N HIS A 210 -15.62 -5.02 6.15
CA HIS A 210 -14.96 -6.16 5.54
C HIS A 210 -14.42 -7.13 6.59
N LEU A 211 -14.40 -8.42 6.26
CA LEU A 211 -13.73 -9.43 7.08
C LEU A 211 -12.23 -9.42 6.83
N CYS A 212 -11.48 -9.36 7.92
CA CYS A 212 -10.07 -9.68 7.93
C CYS A 212 -9.87 -11.21 7.82
N ARG A 213 -8.68 -11.63 7.37
CA ARG A 213 -8.28 -13.04 7.32
C ARG A 213 -8.33 -13.75 8.67
N CYS A 214 -8.10 -13.03 9.76
CA CYS A 214 -8.24 -13.56 11.12
C CYS A 214 -9.70 -13.77 11.58
N GLY A 215 -10.68 -13.39 10.75
CA GLY A 215 -12.11 -13.50 11.04
C GLY A 215 -12.72 -12.28 11.76
N ALA A 216 -11.92 -11.28 12.11
CA ALA A 216 -12.44 -10.03 12.68
C ALA A 216 -13.22 -9.22 11.63
N ASN A 217 -14.38 -8.67 12.02
CA ASN A 217 -15.07 -7.66 11.21
C ASN A 217 -14.37 -6.31 11.43
N VAL A 218 -13.87 -5.73 10.34
CA VAL A 218 -13.20 -4.43 10.35
C VAL A 218 -14.19 -3.43 9.80
N GLN A 219 -14.64 -2.51 10.67
CA GLN A 219 -15.45 -1.36 10.30
C GLN A 219 -14.52 -0.17 10.05
N TYR A 220 -14.62 0.41 8.86
CA TYR A 220 -13.89 1.61 8.51
C TYR A 220 -14.59 2.84 9.06
N VAL A 221 -13.85 3.58 9.89
CA VAL A 221 -14.24 4.92 10.35
C VAL A 221 -13.34 5.90 9.60
N PRO A 222 -13.91 6.77 8.74
CA PRO A 222 -13.15 7.81 8.06
C PRO A 222 -12.35 8.63 9.07
N ARG A 223 -11.04 8.81 8.80
CA ARG A 223 -10.14 9.63 9.62
C ARG A 223 -10.12 11.08 9.14
#